data_AF-A0AAV2R9M9-F1
#
_entry.id   AF-A0AAV2R9M9-F1
#
_cell.length_a   1.000
_cell.length_b   1.000
_cell.length_c   1.000
_cell.angle_alpha   90.00
_cell.angle_beta   90.00
_cell.angle_gamma   90.00
#
_symmetry.space_group_name_H-M   'P 1'
#
loop_
_entity.id
_entity.type
_entity.pdbx_description
1 polymer ?
#
loop_
_entity_poly.entity_id
_entity_poly.type
_entity_poly.pdbx_seq_one_letter_code
_entity_poly.pdbx_strand_id
1 'polypeptide(L)'
;DVRVRDRRVLRETMECKSFQWYLDNVWPENFFPSKGSFFGKIRHEYQGRCLTRPHSNGGSSQPSGITSLRDCVIETYPQQTFIMNKRGYIMTDESVCLDSPDALSSKEPQVRILACSEYERQKWTFKEKTQQIRHLQSGLCLD
;
A
#
# COMPACT_ATOMS: atom_id res chain seq x y z
N ASP A 1 -16.02 -13.07 -31.04
CA ASP A 1 -16.47 -12.37 -29.84
C ASP A 1 -16.54 -13.36 -28.68
N VAL A 2 -15.81 -13.14 -27.59
CA VAL A 2 -15.71 -14.12 -26.48
C VAL A 2 -16.72 -13.75 -25.39
N ARG A 3 -17.75 -14.58 -25.20
CA ARG A 3 -18.79 -14.31 -24.21
C ARG A 3 -18.34 -14.72 -22.81
N VAL A 4 -18.62 -13.91 -21.80
CA VAL A 4 -18.31 -14.21 -20.38
C VAL A 4 -18.94 -15.54 -19.93
N ARG A 5 -20.12 -15.88 -20.45
CA ARG A 5 -20.79 -17.17 -20.16
C ARG A 5 -19.93 -18.36 -20.57
N ASP A 6 -19.36 -18.34 -21.77
CA ASP A 6 -18.52 -19.44 -22.27
C ASP A 6 -17.23 -19.58 -21.43
N ARG A 7 -16.67 -18.46 -20.94
CA ARG A 7 -15.51 -18.46 -20.03
C ARG A 7 -15.84 -19.02 -18.64
N ARG A 8 -17.06 -18.80 -18.14
CA ARG A 8 -17.53 -19.39 -16.86
C ARG A 8 -17.69 -20.90 -16.96
N VAL A 9 -18.35 -21.38 -18.01
CA VAL A 9 -18.51 -22.83 -18.26
C VAL A 9 -17.15 -23.51 -18.35
N LEU A 10 -16.20 -22.94 -19.11
CA LEU A 10 -14.84 -23.50 -19.19
C LEU A 10 -14.16 -23.57 -17.82
N ARG A 11 -14.29 -22.53 -16.98
CA ARG A 11 -13.72 -22.50 -15.62
C ARG A 11 -14.30 -23.60 -14.74
N GLU A 12 -15.60 -23.87 -14.85
CA GLU A 12 -16.29 -24.94 -14.14
C GLU A 12 -15.86 -26.33 -14.64
N THR A 13 -15.84 -26.54 -15.97
CA THR A 13 -15.40 -27.80 -16.60
C THR A 13 -13.96 -28.16 -16.24
N MET A 14 -13.07 -27.16 -16.16
CA MET A 14 -11.66 -27.37 -15.83
C MET A 14 -11.39 -27.38 -14.31
N GLU A 15 -12.44 -27.34 -13.47
CA GLU A 15 -12.36 -27.35 -12.01
C GLU A 15 -11.35 -26.32 -11.46
N CYS A 16 -11.28 -25.14 -12.08
CA CYS A 16 -10.29 -24.14 -11.73
C CYS A 16 -10.50 -23.67 -10.28
N LYS A 17 -9.39 -23.45 -9.57
CA LYS A 17 -9.41 -22.93 -8.21
C LYS A 17 -10.06 -21.53 -8.13
N SER A 18 -10.47 -21.15 -6.92
CA SER A 18 -11.07 -19.83 -6.68
C SER A 18 -10.01 -18.73 -6.80
N PHE A 19 -10.46 -17.50 -7.05
CA PHE A 19 -9.55 -16.35 -7.05
C PHE A 19 -8.93 -16.13 -5.66
N GLN A 20 -9.71 -16.36 -4.59
CA GLN A 20 -9.20 -16.34 -3.22
C GLN A 20 -8.06 -17.37 -3.02
N TRP A 21 -8.23 -18.60 -3.53
CA TRP A 21 -7.15 -19.60 -3.47
C TRP A 21 -5.88 -19.11 -4.17
N TYR A 22 -6.00 -18.45 -5.33
CA TYR A 22 -4.86 -17.85 -6.01
C TYR A 22 -4.19 -16.76 -5.15
N LEU A 23 -4.96 -15.84 -4.56
CA LEU A 23 -4.43 -14.79 -3.69
C LEU A 23 -3.74 -15.38 -2.45
N ASP A 24 -4.25 -16.47 -1.88
CA ASP A 24 -3.70 -17.07 -0.67
C ASP A 24 -2.49 -17.98 -0.94
N ASN A 25 -2.40 -18.61 -2.12
CA ASN A 25 -1.42 -19.68 -2.39
C ASN A 25 -0.41 -19.37 -3.50
N VAL A 26 -0.75 -18.47 -4.44
CA VAL A 26 0.10 -18.15 -5.59
C VAL A 26 0.66 -16.74 -5.49
N TRP A 27 -0.12 -15.78 -5.00
CA TRP A 27 0.32 -14.39 -4.84
C TRP A 27 0.02 -13.83 -3.42
N PRO A 28 0.59 -14.42 -2.35
CA PRO A 28 0.29 -14.07 -0.96
C PRO A 28 0.72 -12.66 -0.54
N GLU A 29 1.61 -12.02 -1.29
CA GLU A 29 2.11 -10.65 -1.11
C GLU A 29 1.30 -9.59 -1.87
N ASN A 30 0.18 -10.00 -2.47
CA ASN A 30 -0.70 -9.09 -3.18
C ASN A 30 -1.14 -7.89 -2.33
N PHE A 31 -1.42 -6.80 -3.02
CA PHE A 31 -1.97 -5.58 -2.44
C PHE A 31 -3.49 -5.57 -2.43
N PHE A 32 -4.21 -6.68 -2.65
CA PHE A 32 -5.68 -6.61 -2.59
C PHE A 32 -6.14 -6.42 -1.13
N PRO A 33 -7.17 -5.59 -0.91
CA PRO A 33 -7.80 -5.49 0.39
C PRO A 33 -8.24 -6.87 0.87
N SER A 34 -7.75 -7.27 2.04
CA SER A 34 -8.09 -8.53 2.69
C SER A 34 -8.83 -8.26 3.99
N LYS A 35 -9.46 -9.28 4.56
CA LYS A 35 -10.22 -9.11 5.81
C LYS A 35 -9.32 -8.56 6.92
N GLY A 36 -9.57 -7.32 7.34
CA GLY A 36 -8.81 -6.63 8.39
C GLY A 36 -7.59 -5.86 7.89
N SER A 37 -7.42 -5.67 6.57
CA SER A 37 -6.58 -4.59 6.05
C SER A 37 -7.36 -3.27 6.01
N PHE A 38 -6.65 -2.16 6.15
CA PHE A 38 -7.18 -0.85 5.79
C PHE A 38 -7.04 -0.63 4.27
N PHE A 39 -8.03 0.03 3.66
CA PHE A 39 -7.97 0.55 2.29
C PHE A 39 -8.55 1.97 2.29
N GLY A 40 -7.81 2.94 1.77
CA GLY A 40 -8.29 4.30 1.66
C GLY A 40 -7.18 5.35 1.71
N LYS A 41 -7.54 6.53 2.21
CA LYS A 41 -6.66 7.70 2.30
C LYS A 41 -6.07 7.83 3.70
N ILE A 42 -4.77 8.13 3.79
CA ILE A 42 -4.12 8.47 5.06
C ILE A 42 -4.20 9.98 5.23
N ARG A 43 -5.04 10.45 6.15
CA ARG A 43 -5.27 11.88 6.41
C ARG A 43 -4.52 12.30 7.67
N HIS A 44 -3.74 13.35 7.57
CA HIS A 44 -3.15 14.06 8.69
C HIS A 44 -4.25 14.86 9.39
N GLU A 45 -4.62 14.46 10.61
CA GLU A 45 -5.81 14.96 11.31
C GLU A 45 -5.80 16.49 11.48
N TYR A 46 -4.70 17.04 11.99
CA TYR A 46 -4.61 18.48 12.30
C TYR A 46 -4.60 19.37 11.05
N GLN A 47 -3.96 18.93 9.97
CA GLN A 47 -3.84 19.73 8.73
C GLN A 47 -5.01 19.49 7.77
N GLY A 48 -5.80 18.41 7.99
CA GLY A 48 -6.82 17.98 7.06
C GLY A 48 -6.29 17.53 5.68
N ARG A 49 -4.99 17.28 5.55
CA ARG A 49 -4.31 16.92 4.30
C ARG A 49 -4.03 15.43 4.20
N CYS A 50 -3.96 14.92 2.99
CA CYS A 50 -3.76 13.50 2.70
C CYS A 50 -2.34 13.21 2.22
N LEU A 51 -1.79 12.10 2.70
CA LEU A 51 -0.54 11.54 2.18
C LEU A 51 -0.70 11.26 0.69
N THR A 52 0.25 11.70 -0.10
CA THR A 52 0.26 11.57 -1.56
C THR A 52 1.60 11.00 -2.01
N ARG A 53 1.56 9.89 -2.74
CA ARG A 53 2.74 9.28 -3.38
C ARG A 53 3.19 10.11 -4.59
N PRO A 54 4.48 10.07 -4.97
CA PRO A 54 4.94 10.70 -6.19
C PRO A 54 4.33 10.02 -7.43
N HIS A 55 4.28 10.75 -8.54
CA HIS A 55 4.00 10.18 -9.85
C HIS A 55 5.15 9.27 -10.28
N SER A 56 4.87 8.31 -11.17
CA SER A 56 5.97 7.64 -11.86
C SER A 56 6.64 8.64 -12.79
N ASN A 57 7.96 8.82 -12.63
CA ASN A 57 8.74 9.60 -13.57
C ASN A 57 8.82 8.82 -14.88
N GLY A 58 8.67 9.48 -16.03
CA GLY A 58 8.49 8.88 -17.36
C GLY A 58 9.57 7.92 -17.91
N GLY A 59 10.48 7.43 -17.06
CA GLY A 59 11.44 6.36 -17.34
C GLY A 59 11.38 5.16 -16.38
N SER A 60 10.63 5.22 -15.27
CA SER A 60 10.43 4.09 -14.36
C SER A 60 9.01 3.54 -14.50
N SER A 61 8.85 2.22 -14.44
CA SER A 61 7.52 1.58 -14.40
C SER A 61 6.85 1.73 -13.03
N GLN A 62 7.63 1.96 -11.97
CA GLN A 62 7.14 2.12 -10.62
C GLN A 62 7.35 3.56 -10.10
N PRO A 63 6.35 4.14 -9.42
CA PRO A 63 6.50 5.41 -8.71
C PRO A 63 7.53 5.23 -7.59
N SER A 64 8.51 6.12 -7.52
CA SER A 64 9.47 6.12 -6.42
C SER A 64 9.86 7.54 -6.05
N GLY A 65 10.10 7.76 -4.76
CA GLY A 65 10.53 9.06 -4.24
C GLY A 65 9.80 9.48 -2.98
N ILE A 66 9.94 10.75 -2.63
CA ILE A 66 9.47 11.31 -1.36
C ILE A 66 7.93 11.45 -1.38
N THR A 67 7.28 11.08 -0.28
CA THR A 67 5.84 11.34 -0.08
C THR A 67 5.59 12.80 0.30
N SER A 68 4.42 13.33 -0.04
CA SER A 68 4.02 14.69 0.34
C SER A 68 2.61 14.72 0.93
N LEU A 69 2.33 15.69 1.80
CA LEU A 69 0.97 16.03 2.19
C LEU A 69 0.38 17.01 1.17
N ARG A 70 -0.80 16.66 0.65
CA ARG A 70 -1.59 17.50 -0.28
C ARG A 70 -3.02 17.57 0.20
N ASP A 71 -3.80 18.48 -0.36
CA ASP A 71 -5.22 18.53 -0.06
C ASP A 71 -5.89 17.21 -0.47
N CYS A 72 -6.80 16.73 0.38
CA CYS A 72 -7.47 15.47 0.13
C CYS A 72 -8.41 15.61 -1.07
N VAL A 73 -8.21 14.80 -2.10
CA VAL A 73 -9.14 14.69 -3.23
C VAL A 73 -10.39 13.98 -2.74
N ILE A 74 -11.59 14.36 -3.18
CA ILE A 74 -12.83 13.65 -2.78
C ILE A 74 -12.99 12.37 -3.58
N GLU A 75 -12.79 12.47 -4.89
CA GLU A 75 -12.89 11.34 -5.83
C GLU A 75 -11.79 10.28 -5.62
N THR A 76 -11.93 9.17 -6.33
CA THR A 76 -10.91 8.12 -6.38
C THR A 76 -9.66 8.67 -7.04
N TYR A 77 -8.59 8.81 -6.25
CA TYR A 77 -7.32 9.36 -6.70
C TYR A 77 -6.19 8.38 -6.35
N PRO A 78 -5.64 7.61 -7.30
CA PRO A 78 -4.67 6.55 -7.04
C PRO A 78 -3.44 6.98 -6.24
N GLN A 79 -3.05 8.25 -6.33
CA GLN A 79 -1.89 8.78 -5.62
C GLN A 79 -2.13 8.99 -4.12
N GLN A 80 -3.39 9.02 -3.68
CA GLN A 80 -3.78 9.14 -2.27
C GLN A 80 -4.40 7.85 -1.71
N THR A 81 -4.41 6.77 -2.51
CA THR A 81 -5.00 5.48 -2.11
C THR A 81 -3.91 4.54 -1.63
N PHE A 82 -4.05 4.05 -0.41
CA PHE A 82 -3.12 3.14 0.24
C PHE A 82 -3.85 1.94 0.85
N ILE A 83 -3.11 0.86 1.03
CA ILE A 83 -3.53 -0.35 1.71
C ILE A 83 -2.58 -0.61 2.85
N MET A 84 -3.09 -0.77 4.06
CA MET A 84 -2.30 -1.24 5.18
C MET A 84 -2.69 -2.68 5.50
N ASN A 85 -1.78 -3.60 5.21
CA ASN A 85 -2.01 -5.02 5.48
C ASN A 85 -1.64 -5.39 6.92
N LYS A 86 -2.06 -6.58 7.37
CA LYS A 86 -1.79 -7.06 8.74
C LYS A 86 -0.32 -7.33 9.03
N ARG A 87 0.51 -7.45 7.99
CA ARG A 87 1.96 -7.62 8.14
C ARG A 87 2.67 -6.29 8.41
N GLY A 88 1.95 -5.17 8.35
CA GLY A 88 2.45 -3.84 8.67
C GLY A 88 2.94 -3.05 7.45
N TYR A 89 2.71 -3.53 6.23
CA TYR A 89 3.08 -2.77 5.04
C TYR A 89 1.98 -1.78 4.68
N ILE A 90 2.37 -0.53 4.42
CA ILE A 90 1.52 0.48 3.78
C ILE A 90 1.92 0.51 2.30
N MET A 91 1.04 0.05 1.42
CA MET A 91 1.32 -0.23 0.01
C MET A 91 0.31 0.39 -0.93
N THR A 92 0.62 0.40 -2.22
CA THR A 92 -0.27 0.84 -3.31
C THR A 92 -0.54 -0.30 -4.28
N ASP A 93 -1.38 -0.05 -5.29
CA ASP A 93 -1.72 -0.97 -6.38
C ASP A 93 -0.60 -1.17 -7.43
N GLU A 94 0.58 -0.59 -7.21
CA GLU A 94 1.74 -0.66 -8.11
C GLU A 94 2.93 -1.40 -7.47
N SER A 95 2.67 -2.18 -6.42
CA SER A 95 3.67 -2.95 -5.66
C SER A 95 4.80 -2.08 -5.07
N VAL A 96 4.43 -0.87 -4.65
CA VAL A 96 5.32 0.03 -3.92
C VAL A 96 4.79 0.28 -2.50
N CYS A 97 5.72 0.45 -1.58
CA CYS A 97 5.49 0.50 -0.15
C CYS A 97 6.07 1.79 0.45
N LEU A 98 5.46 2.25 1.53
CA LEU A 98 6.00 3.30 2.40
C LEU A 98 7.25 2.76 3.11
N ASP A 99 8.38 3.42 2.92
CA ASP A 99 9.70 3.01 3.38
C ASP A 99 10.37 4.18 4.13
N SER A 100 11.10 3.87 5.20
CA SER A 100 11.96 4.81 5.91
C SER A 100 13.42 4.31 5.86
N PRO A 101 14.11 4.49 4.72
CA PRO A 101 15.44 3.90 4.51
C PRO A 101 16.51 4.45 5.45
N ASP A 102 16.39 5.72 5.82
CA ASP A 102 17.37 6.43 6.63
C ASP A 102 16.96 6.50 8.12
N ALA A 103 15.96 5.71 8.54
CA ALA A 103 15.35 5.74 9.87
C ALA A 103 16.34 5.54 11.03
N LEU A 104 17.44 4.83 10.77
CA LEU A 104 18.46 4.49 11.77
C LEU A 104 19.76 5.29 11.60
N SER A 105 19.94 5.95 10.45
CA SER A 105 21.18 6.64 10.09
C SER A 105 21.06 8.16 10.12
N SER A 106 19.85 8.70 9.95
CA SER A 106 19.58 10.14 9.95
C SER A 106 18.88 10.59 11.23
N LYS A 107 19.20 11.81 11.69
CA LYS A 107 18.45 12.49 12.75
C LYS A 107 17.07 12.96 12.27
N GLU A 108 16.94 13.20 10.97
CA GLU A 108 15.72 13.64 10.30
C GLU A 108 15.44 12.66 9.15
N PRO A 109 14.91 11.46 9.46
CA PRO A 109 14.65 10.46 8.44
C PRO A 109 13.45 10.86 7.58
N GLN A 110 13.59 10.70 6.26
CA GLN A 110 12.52 10.96 5.32
C GLN A 110 11.82 9.68 4.89
N VAL A 111 10.50 9.76 4.78
CA VAL A 111 9.67 8.66 4.30
C VAL A 111 9.51 8.75 2.78
N ARG A 112 9.63 7.60 2.12
CA ARG A 112 9.64 7.47 0.66
C ARG A 112 8.73 6.33 0.22
N ILE A 113 8.31 6.38 -1.03
CA ILE A 113 7.69 5.27 -1.74
C ILE A 113 8.80 4.57 -2.52
N LEU A 114 8.97 3.28 -2.26
CA LEU A 114 9.93 2.40 -2.93
C LEU A 114 9.28 1.05 -3.24
N ALA A 115 9.92 0.22 -4.05
CA ALA A 115 9.45 -1.14 -4.31
C ALA A 115 9.22 -1.89 -2.99
N CYS A 116 8.10 -2.60 -2.89
CA CYS A 116 7.81 -3.42 -1.72
C CYS A 116 8.86 -4.52 -1.55
N SER A 117 9.24 -4.76 -0.31
CA SER A 117 10.26 -5.72 0.10
C SER A 117 9.95 -6.23 1.50
N GLU A 118 10.57 -7.34 1.89
CA GLU A 118 10.38 -7.93 3.22
C GLU A 118 11.22 -7.22 4.31
N TYR A 119 11.81 -6.05 4.03
CA TYR A 119 12.65 -5.34 4.98
C TYR A 119 11.84 -4.67 6.10
N GLU A 120 12.38 -4.69 7.32
CA GLU A 120 11.76 -4.09 8.50
C GLU A 120 11.55 -2.56 8.38
N ARG A 121 12.37 -1.88 7.56
CA ARG A 121 12.24 -0.45 7.24
C ARG A 121 10.95 -0.05 6.50
N GLN A 122 10.17 -1.04 6.07
CA GLN A 122 8.87 -0.86 5.41
C GLN A 122 7.70 -1.27 6.31
N LYS A 123 7.95 -1.60 7.59
CA LYS A 123 6.89 -2.01 8.51
C LYS A 123 6.44 -0.88 9.42
N TRP A 124 5.12 -0.76 9.50
CA TRP A 124 4.40 0.28 10.20
C TRP A 124 3.30 -0.34 11.06
N THR A 125 2.92 0.36 12.12
CA THR A 125 1.74 0.03 12.92
C THR A 125 0.84 1.24 13.07
N PHE A 126 -0.46 1.02 13.02
CA PHE A 126 -1.44 2.05 13.33
C PHE A 126 -1.99 1.82 14.75
N LYS A 127 -1.92 2.85 15.59
CA LYS A 127 -2.43 2.84 16.96
C LYS A 127 -3.79 3.52 16.98
N GLU A 128 -4.87 2.74 16.93
CA GLU A 128 -6.24 3.28 16.85
C GLU A 128 -6.57 4.30 17.95
N LYS A 129 -6.12 4.07 19.19
CA LYS A 129 -6.39 4.95 20.32
C LYS A 129 -5.74 6.33 20.19
N THR A 130 -4.54 6.39 19.62
CA THR A 130 -3.76 7.64 19.49
C THR A 130 -3.76 8.18 18.07
N GLN A 131 -4.34 7.44 17.12
CA GLN A 131 -4.33 7.70 15.68
C GLN A 131 -2.92 7.89 15.09
N GLN A 132 -1.91 7.25 15.69
CA GLN A 132 -0.51 7.36 15.26
C GLN A 132 -0.12 6.22 14.33
N ILE A 133 0.58 6.56 13.24
CA ILE A 133 1.30 5.61 12.41
C ILE A 133 2.76 5.58 12.89
N ARG A 134 3.23 4.42 13.34
CA ARG A 134 4.55 4.24 13.93
C ARG A 134 5.41 3.30 13.10
N HIS A 135 6.61 3.74 12.75
CA HIS A 135 7.62 2.91 12.10
C HIS A 135 8.14 1.87 13.10
N LEU A 136 8.09 0.58 12.74
CA LEU A 136 8.42 -0.49 13.69
C LEU A 136 9.90 -0.50 14.08
N GLN A 137 10.79 -0.34 13.11
CA GLN A 137 12.23 -0.52 13.34
C GLN A 137 12.84 0.63 14.17
N SER A 138 12.54 1.88 13.85
CA SER A 138 13.07 3.04 14.58
C SER A 138 12.21 3.44 15.79
N GLY A 139 10.96 2.99 15.83
CA GLY A 139 10.01 3.39 16.87
C GLY A 139 9.53 4.84 16.76
N LEU A 140 9.89 5.57 15.70
CA LEU A 140 9.43 6.93 15.43
C LEU A 140 8.01 6.93 14.85
N CYS A 141 7.31 8.07 14.99
CA CYS A 141 6.01 8.29 14.36
C CYS A 141 6.19 8.93 12.97
N LEU A 142 5.23 8.69 12.08
CA LEU A 142 5.08 9.46 10.85
C LEU A 142 4.51 10.84 11.21
N ASP A 143 5.19 11.89 10.79
CA ASP A 143 4.86 13.31 11.03
C ASP A 143 5.06 14.12 9.74
#